data_AF-A0A354FRN0-F1
#
_entry.id   AF-A0A354FRN0-F1
#
_cell.length_a   1.000
_cell.length_b   1.000
_cell.length_c   1.000
_cell.angle_alpha   90.00
_cell.angle_beta   90.00
_cell.angle_gamma   90.00
#
_symmetry.space_group_name_H-M   'P 1'
#
loop_
_entity.id
_entity.type
_entity.pdbx_description
1 polymer ?
#
loop_
_entity_poly.entity_id
_entity_poly.type
_entity_poly.pdbx_seq_one_letter_code
_entity_poly.pdbx_strand_id
1 'polypeptide(L)'
;KILQAVAVLVAIIAGGSILAILYNTMNERKRDIAVLRALGAKRFTVFTISLLEAVGMTLAGVVAGFVVYSVLGFAIGEVVQRETGVLLNPFTGNAAMIWAPLGMLGIGVLSGLLPSLKAYRTDVSKNLS
;
A
#
# COMPACT_ATOMS: atom_id res chain seq x y z
N LYS A 1 14.90 11.71 16.17
CA LYS A 1 13.66 12.46 15.79
C LYS A 1 13.60 12.77 14.29
N ILE A 2 14.67 13.28 13.66
CA ILE A 2 14.68 13.57 12.21
C ILE A 2 14.40 12.32 11.35
N LEU A 3 15.07 11.20 11.62
CA LEU A 3 14.84 9.93 10.89
C LEU A 3 13.38 9.44 10.96
N GLN A 4 12.72 9.61 12.11
CA GLN A 4 11.30 9.25 12.26
C GLN A 4 10.39 10.18 11.44
N ALA A 5 10.69 11.49 11.43
CA ALA A 5 9.93 12.44 10.61
C ALA A 5 10.07 12.14 9.12
N VAL A 6 11.28 11.80 8.65
CA VAL A 6 11.53 11.37 7.27
C VAL A 6 10.75 10.09 6.96
N ALA A 7 10.76 9.09 7.86
CA ALA A 7 10.01 7.85 7.67
C ALA A 7 8.50 8.11 7.53
N VAL A 8 7.93 8.98 8.37
CA VAL A 8 6.51 9.37 8.28
C VAL A 8 6.22 10.10 6.96
N LEU A 9 7.09 11.01 6.54
CA LEU A 9 6.94 11.73 5.27
C LEU A 9 6.94 10.78 4.08
N VAL A 10 7.88 9.84 4.03
CA VAL A 10 7.96 8.82 2.98
C VAL A 10 6.70 7.96 2.98
N ALA A 11 6.18 7.59 4.15
CA ALA A 11 4.95 6.81 4.26
C ALA A 11 3.72 7.56 3.72
N ILE A 12 3.62 8.88 3.98
CA ILE A 12 2.56 9.74 3.42
C ILE A 12 2.66 9.82 1.90
N ILE A 13 3.87 10.03 1.36
CA ILE A 13 4.10 10.08 -0.10
C ILE A 13 3.69 8.76 -0.74
N ALA A 14 4.10 7.63 -0.17
CA ALA A 14 3.73 6.30 -0.67
C ALA A 14 2.20 6.09 -0.67
N GLY A 15 1.52 6.47 0.42
CA GLY A 15 0.07 6.43 0.50
C GLY A 15 -0.62 7.31 -0.55
N GLY A 16 -0.08 8.51 -0.80
CA GLY A 16 -0.54 9.43 -1.84
C GLY A 16 -0.33 8.89 -3.26
N SER A 17 0.79 8.20 -3.51
CA SER A 17 1.06 7.56 -4.81
C SER A 17 0.07 6.43 -5.09
N ILE A 18 -0.20 5.55 -4.11
CA ILE A 18 -1.21 4.48 -4.25
C ILE A 18 -2.58 5.09 -4.57
N LEU A 19 -2.96 6.15 -3.86
CA LEU A 19 -4.20 6.90 -4.11
C LEU A 19 -4.29 7.42 -5.54
N ALA A 20 -3.23 8.07 -6.03
CA ALA A 20 -3.19 8.65 -7.37
C ALA A 20 -3.26 7.58 -8.46
N ILE A 21 -2.52 6.47 -8.29
CA ILE A 21 -2.51 5.33 -9.21
C ILE A 21 -3.92 4.72 -9.28
N LEU A 22 -4.53 4.40 -8.14
CA LEU A 22 -5.89 3.84 -8.09
C LEU A 22 -6.90 4.78 -8.73
N TYR A 23 -6.79 6.09 -8.48
CA TYR A 23 -7.67 7.07 -9.07
C TYR A 23 -7.55 7.10 -10.61
N ASN A 24 -6.33 7.03 -11.13
CA ASN A 24 -6.09 6.99 -12.57
C ASN A 24 -6.63 5.69 -13.19
N THR A 25 -6.30 4.53 -12.61
CA THR A 25 -6.81 3.22 -13.04
C THR A 25 -8.34 3.19 -13.05
N MET A 26 -8.97 3.76 -12.03
CA MET A 26 -10.43 3.89 -11.96
C MET A 26 -10.99 4.75 -13.08
N ASN A 27 -10.34 5.86 -13.42
CA ASN A 27 -10.75 6.73 -14.52
C ASN A 27 -10.64 6.02 -15.88
N GLU A 28 -9.56 5.26 -16.10
CA GLU A 28 -9.36 4.49 -17.33
C GLU A 28 -10.38 3.35 -17.47
N ARG A 29 -10.70 2.66 -16.37
CA ARG A 29 -11.64 1.52 -16.36
C ARG A 29 -13.12 1.91 -16.28
N LYS A 30 -13.45 3.22 -16.27
CA LYS A 30 -14.84 3.71 -16.23
C LYS A 30 -15.73 3.09 -17.31
N ARG A 31 -15.20 2.97 -18.54
CA ARG A 31 -15.97 2.43 -19.68
C ARG A 31 -16.28 0.95 -19.49
N ASP A 32 -15.32 0.17 -19.03
CA ASP A 32 -15.49 -1.26 -18.77
C ASP A 32 -16.48 -1.50 -17.62
N ILE A 33 -16.42 -0.66 -16.58
CA ILE A 33 -17.37 -0.68 -15.46
C ILE A 33 -18.79 -0.36 -15.95
N ALA A 34 -18.96 0.59 -16.87
CA ALA A 34 -20.26 0.91 -17.45
C ALA A 34 -20.86 -0.27 -18.23
N VAL A 35 -20.04 -0.99 -19.01
CA VAL A 35 -20.45 -2.21 -19.72
C VAL A 35 -20.82 -3.32 -18.74
N LEU A 36 -20.00 -3.54 -17.69
CA LEU A 36 -20.30 -4.53 -16.65
C LEU A 36 -21.60 -4.21 -15.90
N ARG A 37 -21.89 -2.92 -15.64
CA ARG A 37 -23.15 -2.50 -15.02
C ARG A 37 -24.35 -2.71 -15.96
N ALA A 38 -24.20 -2.52 -17.26
CA ALA A 38 -25.24 -2.82 -18.25
C ALA A 38 -25.58 -4.32 -18.28
N LEU A 39 -24.62 -5.19 -17.95
CA LEU A 39 -24.80 -6.64 -17.78
C LEU A 39 -25.29 -7.05 -16.37
N GLY A 40 -25.58 -6.08 -15.48
CA GLY A 40 -26.14 -6.33 -14.14
C GLY A 40 -25.13 -6.43 -12.99
N ALA A 41 -23.85 -6.08 -13.20
CA ALA A 41 -22.85 -6.08 -12.13
C ALA A 41 -23.17 -5.04 -11.03
N LYS A 42 -23.06 -5.45 -9.76
CA LYS A 42 -23.37 -4.61 -8.59
C LYS A 42 -22.21 -3.65 -8.28
N ARG A 43 -22.53 -2.46 -7.75
CA ARG A 43 -21.59 -1.43 -7.26
C ARG A 43 -20.52 -1.96 -6.28
N PHE A 44 -20.84 -3.04 -5.57
CA PHE A 44 -19.94 -3.71 -4.64
C PHE A 44 -18.73 -4.34 -5.33
N THR A 45 -18.88 -4.83 -6.56
CA THR A 45 -17.79 -5.44 -7.32
C THR A 45 -16.64 -4.46 -7.56
N VAL A 46 -16.96 -3.22 -7.95
CA VAL A 46 -15.97 -2.16 -8.18
C VAL A 46 -15.26 -1.79 -6.88
N PHE A 47 -16.01 -1.64 -5.80
CA PHE A 47 -15.47 -1.38 -4.46
C PHE A 47 -14.46 -2.47 -4.03
N THR A 48 -14.85 -3.74 -4.14
CA THR A 48 -14.01 -4.87 -3.74
C THR A 48 -12.76 -5.00 -4.61
N ILE A 49 -12.87 -4.77 -5.93
CA ILE A 49 -11.71 -4.81 -6.83
C ILE A 49 -10.70 -3.73 -6.47
N SER A 50 -11.14 -2.46 -6.30
CA SER A 50 -10.22 -1.38 -5.95
C SER A 50 -9.56 -1.58 -4.59
N LEU A 51 -10.31 -2.10 -3.61
CA LEU A 51 -9.75 -2.39 -2.29
C LEU A 51 -8.72 -3.52 -2.36
N LEU A 52 -8.99 -4.58 -3.13
CA LEU A 52 -8.05 -5.68 -3.36
C LEU A 52 -6.80 -5.23 -4.11
N GLU A 53 -6.92 -4.36 -5.11
CA GLU A 53 -5.76 -3.77 -5.81
C GLU A 53 -4.89 -2.96 -4.84
N ALA A 54 -5.50 -2.12 -4.00
CA ALA A 54 -4.79 -1.33 -2.99
C ALA A 54 -4.03 -2.22 -1.99
N VAL A 55 -4.73 -3.21 -1.43
CA VAL A 55 -4.16 -4.14 -0.46
C VAL A 55 -3.07 -4.99 -1.11
N GLY A 56 -3.28 -5.46 -2.34
CA GLY A 56 -2.31 -6.23 -3.10
C GLY A 56 -1.02 -5.46 -3.38
N MET A 57 -1.13 -4.22 -3.84
CA MET A 57 0.03 -3.34 -4.03
C MET A 57 0.79 -3.09 -2.73
N THR A 58 0.07 -2.89 -1.63
CA THR A 58 0.67 -2.64 -0.31
C THR A 58 1.38 -3.88 0.22
N LEU A 59 0.75 -5.06 0.13
CA LEU A 59 1.36 -6.33 0.51
C LEU A 59 2.63 -6.61 -0.29
N ALA A 60 2.58 -6.42 -1.61
CA ALA A 60 3.76 -6.59 -2.46
C ALA A 60 4.88 -5.63 -2.06
N GLY A 61 4.56 -4.37 -1.77
CA GLY A 61 5.52 -3.37 -1.29
C GLY A 61 6.15 -3.74 0.05
N VAL A 62 5.34 -4.22 1.01
CA VAL A 62 5.83 -4.68 2.33
C VAL A 62 6.77 -5.88 2.17
N VAL A 63 6.38 -6.88 1.39
CA VAL A 63 7.22 -8.06 1.14
C VAL A 63 8.53 -7.67 0.46
N ALA A 64 8.47 -6.85 -0.60
CA ALA A 64 9.66 -6.37 -1.30
C ALA A 64 10.56 -5.54 -0.37
N GLY A 65 9.99 -4.66 0.46
CA GLY A 65 10.70 -3.88 1.46
C GLY A 65 11.41 -4.76 2.49
N PHE A 66 10.77 -5.84 2.95
CA PHE A 66 11.40 -6.82 3.85
C PHE A 66 12.57 -7.54 3.19
N VAL A 67 12.41 -7.97 1.94
CA VAL A 67 13.50 -8.61 1.18
C VAL A 67 14.70 -7.66 1.06
N VAL A 68 14.46 -6.40 0.66
CA VAL A 68 15.52 -5.38 0.57
C VAL A 68 16.17 -5.13 1.93
N TYR A 69 15.37 -5.00 2.99
CA TYR A 69 15.88 -4.84 4.36
C TYR A 69 16.78 -6.00 4.78
N SER A 70 16.35 -7.25 4.55
CA SER A 70 17.15 -8.42 4.90
C SER A 70 18.45 -8.49 4.11
N VAL A 71 18.40 -8.28 2.78
CA VAL A 71 19.60 -8.31 1.93
C VAL A 71 20.60 -7.24 2.37
N LEU A 72 20.15 -6.00 2.57
CA LEU A 72 21.01 -4.93 3.05
C LEU A 72 21.52 -5.19 4.48
N GLY A 73 20.66 -5.70 5.35
CA GLY A 73 21.01 -6.03 6.73
C GLY A 73 22.12 -7.08 6.81
N PHE A 74 22.05 -8.15 6.01
CA PHE A 74 23.12 -9.14 5.94
C PHE A 74 24.41 -8.59 5.31
N ALA A 75 24.30 -7.86 4.20
CA ALA A 75 25.47 -7.28 3.53
C ALA A 75 26.22 -6.28 4.42
N ILE A 76 25.49 -5.38 5.08
CA ILE A 76 26.06 -4.41 6.03
C ILE A 76 26.57 -5.12 7.27
N GLY A 77 25.83 -6.11 7.80
CA GLY A 77 26.22 -6.89 8.96
C GLY A 77 27.57 -7.59 8.76
N GLU A 78 27.80 -8.18 7.58
CA GLU A 78 29.07 -8.82 7.23
C GLU A 78 30.23 -7.82 7.19
N VAL A 79 30.03 -6.65 6.56
CA VAL A 79 31.04 -5.59 6.49
C VAL A 79 31.38 -5.08 7.90
N VAL A 80 30.37 -4.79 8.71
CA VAL A 80 30.55 -4.30 10.08
C VAL A 80 31.23 -5.33 10.97
N GLN A 81 30.89 -6.61 10.82
CA GLN A 81 31.53 -7.69 11.58
C GLN A 81 33.02 -7.79 11.27
N ARG A 82 33.43 -7.64 9.99
CA ARG A 82 34.84 -7.66 9.59
C ARG A 82 35.64 -6.47 10.16
N GLU A 83 35.02 -5.30 10.22
CA GLU A 83 35.67 -4.05 10.67
C GLU A 83 35.69 -3.90 12.20
N THR A 84 34.65 -4.36 12.91
CA THR A 84 34.44 -4.07 14.34
C THR A 84 34.32 -5.31 15.23
N GLY A 85 34.22 -6.52 14.64
CA GLY A 85 34.02 -7.77 15.38
C GLY A 85 32.62 -7.94 16.00
N VAL A 86 31.71 -6.98 15.83
CA VAL A 86 30.35 -7.03 16.39
C VAL A 86 29.41 -7.78 15.45
N LEU A 87 28.75 -8.81 15.98
CA LEU A 87 27.67 -9.53 15.30
C LEU A 87 26.40 -8.65 15.27
N LEU A 88 26.17 -7.93 14.18
CA LEU A 88 24.87 -7.34 13.91
C LEU A 88 23.91 -8.44 13.44
N ASN A 89 22.94 -8.80 14.28
CA ASN A 89 21.82 -9.64 13.83
C ASN A 89 20.70 -8.73 13.30
N PRO A 90 20.40 -8.75 11.98
CA PRO A 90 19.35 -7.93 11.37
C PRO A 90 17.95 -8.28 11.92
N PHE A 91 17.79 -9.47 12.48
CA PHE A 91 16.56 -9.97 13.08
C PHE A 91 16.57 -9.87 14.60
N THR A 92 17.26 -8.86 15.15
CA THR A 92 17.06 -8.50 16.56
C THR A 92 15.57 -8.19 16.75
N GLY A 93 14.91 -8.89 17.68
CA GLY A 93 13.46 -8.84 17.92
C GLY A 93 12.98 -7.48 18.40
N ASN A 94 13.11 -6.46 17.54
CA ASN A 94 12.71 -5.10 17.78
C ASN A 94 11.23 -4.97 17.40
N ALA A 95 10.44 -4.36 18.27
CA ALA A 95 9.03 -4.12 18.04
C ALA A 95 8.77 -3.39 16.70
N ALA A 96 9.72 -2.56 16.24
CA ALA A 96 9.64 -1.88 14.95
C ALA A 96 9.48 -2.85 13.75
N MET A 97 10.00 -4.08 13.85
CA MET A 97 9.92 -5.08 12.80
C MET A 97 8.49 -5.61 12.60
N ILE A 98 7.64 -5.52 13.62
CA ILE A 98 6.22 -5.87 13.52
C ILE A 98 5.37 -4.62 13.25
N TRP A 99 5.67 -3.51 13.94
CA TRP A 99 4.87 -2.28 13.82
C TRP A 99 5.04 -1.57 12.48
N ALA A 100 6.23 -1.62 11.85
CA ALA A 100 6.46 -0.99 10.56
C ALA A 100 5.61 -1.61 9.42
N PRO A 101 5.60 -2.94 9.19
CA PRO A 101 4.73 -3.54 8.18
C PRO A 101 3.25 -3.33 8.50
N LEU A 102 2.84 -3.46 9.77
CA LEU A 102 1.45 -3.21 10.16
C LEU A 102 1.03 -1.75 9.88
N GLY A 103 1.90 -0.79 10.17
CA GLY A 103 1.68 0.62 9.86
C GLY A 103 1.55 0.87 8.36
N MET A 104 2.43 0.28 7.55
CA MET A 104 2.36 0.39 6.08
C MET A 104 1.09 -0.25 5.52
N LEU A 105 0.70 -1.43 6.02
CA LEU A 105 -0.56 -2.06 5.64
C LEU A 105 -1.76 -1.17 6.00
N GLY A 106 -1.74 -0.56 7.18
CA GLY A 106 -2.76 0.42 7.59
C GLY A 106 -2.85 1.59 6.64
N ILE A 107 -1.71 2.19 6.25
CA ILE A 107 -1.66 3.29 5.28
C ILE A 107 -2.20 2.85 3.92
N GLY A 108 -1.79 1.69 3.41
CA GLY A 108 -2.26 1.17 2.14
C GLY A 108 -3.76 0.91 2.11
N VAL A 109 -4.32 0.35 3.20
CA VAL A 109 -5.76 0.17 3.37
C VAL A 109 -6.48 1.51 3.40
N LEU A 110 -5.98 2.49 4.16
CA LEU A 110 -6.57 3.84 4.24
C LEU A 110 -6.54 4.54 2.88
N SER A 111 -5.43 4.41 2.15
CA SER A 111 -5.28 4.88 0.78
C SER A 111 -6.23 4.18 -0.20
N GLY A 112 -6.51 2.89 -0.04
CA GLY A 112 -7.52 2.19 -0.84
C GLY A 112 -8.96 2.55 -0.45
N LEU A 113 -9.20 2.92 0.80
CA LEU A 113 -10.54 3.18 1.34
C LEU A 113 -11.17 4.45 0.75
N LEU A 114 -10.39 5.52 0.61
CA LEU A 114 -10.87 6.80 0.06
C LEU A 114 -11.44 6.68 -1.38
N PRO A 115 -10.74 6.10 -2.37
CA PRO A 115 -11.25 5.96 -3.73
C PRO A 115 -12.37 4.91 -3.81
N SER A 116 -12.27 3.81 -3.05
CA SER A 116 -13.31 2.79 -3.02
C SER A 116 -14.62 3.32 -2.43
N LEU A 117 -14.58 4.11 -1.35
CA LEU A 117 -15.75 4.80 -0.81
C LEU A 117 -16.32 5.82 -1.80
N LYS A 118 -15.48 6.56 -2.54
CA LYS A 118 -15.97 7.42 -3.63
C LYS A 118 -16.67 6.61 -4.73
N ALA A 119 -16.12 5.47 -5.14
CA ALA A 119 -16.73 4.59 -6.13
C ALA A 119 -18.07 4.02 -5.63
N TYR A 120 -18.16 3.65 -4.35
CA TYR A 120 -19.38 3.19 -3.72
C TYR A 120 -20.44 4.29 -3.61
N ARG A 121 -20.03 5.53 -3.29
CA ARG A 121 -20.92 6.71 -3.21
C ARG A 121 -21.27 7.31 -4.57
N THR A 122 -20.63 6.90 -5.65
CA THR A 122 -21.02 7.29 -7.03
C THR A 122 -22.25 6.49 -7.47
N ASP A 123 -23.24 6.41 -6.58
CA ASP A 123 -24.52 5.80 -6.86
C ASP A 123 -25.43 6.73 -7.64
N VAL A 124 -26.10 6.10 -8.57
CA VAL A 124 -26.96 6.64 -9.63
C VAL A 124 -28.31 7.04 -9.03
N SER A 125 -28.35 7.68 -7.86
CA SER A 125 -29.60 8.33 -7.40
C SER A 125 -29.83 9.69 -8.09
N LYS A 126 -28.94 10.08 -9.02
CA LYS A 126 -28.99 11.37 -9.74
C LYS A 126 -28.98 11.29 -11.27
N ASN A 127 -28.89 10.09 -11.88
CA ASN A 127 -28.93 9.93 -13.34
C ASN A 127 -30.14 9.12 -13.82
N LEU A 128 -31.24 9.15 -13.05
CA LEU A 128 -32.55 8.63 -13.43
C LEU A 128 -33.62 9.74 -13.38
N SER A 129 -33.24 10.95 -13.79
CA SER A 129 -34.17 11.93 -14.37
C SER A 129 -33.57 12.49 -15.64
#